data_AF-A0A527YPA9-F1
#
_entry.id   AF-A0A527YPA9-F1
#
_cell.length_a   1.000
_cell.length_b   1.000
_cell.length_c   1.000
_cell.angle_alpha   90.00
_cell.angle_beta   90.00
_cell.angle_gamma   90.00
#
_symmetry.space_group_name_H-M   'P 1'
#
loop_
_entity.id
_entity.type
_entity.pdbx_description
1 polymer ?
#
loop_
_entity_poly.entity_id
_entity_poly.type
_entity_poly.pdbx_seq_one_letter_code
_entity_poly.pdbx_strand_id
1 'polypeptide(L)' 'MPTSHADVVTEHASRYLQQLCKHWAHKFPVAFDSNHGTIDLSLGRTVLNADPAALH' A
#
# COMPACT_ATOMS: atom_id res chain seq x y z
N MET A 1 1.88 18.88 6.04
CA MET A 1 2.51 17.63 6.52
C MET A 1 3.45 17.16 5.42
N PRO A 2 4.69 16.76 5.73
CA PRO A 2 5.61 16.28 4.70
C PRO A 2 5.09 14.98 4.10
N THR A 3 5.29 14.81 2.79
CA THR A 3 4.94 13.61 2.04
C THR A 3 6.21 13.01 1.45
N SER A 4 6.32 11.68 1.48
CA SER A 4 7.38 10.93 0.82
C SER A 4 6.74 9.95 -0.15
N HIS A 5 7.35 9.77 -1.33
CA HIS A 5 6.89 8.86 -2.37
C HIS A 5 8.02 7.91 -2.78
N ALA A 6 7.70 6.69 -3.14
CA ALA A 6 8.65 5.70 -3.64
C ALA A 6 8.01 4.89 -4.76
N ASP A 7 8.78 4.63 -5.81
CA ASP A 7 8.37 3.80 -6.93
C ASP A 7 9.18 2.51 -6.91
N VAL A 8 8.49 1.37 -6.81
CA VAL A 8 9.12 0.05 -6.80
C VAL A 8 8.72 -0.69 -8.05
N VAL A 9 9.64 -0.81 -9.01
CA VAL A 9 9.42 -1.54 -10.26
C VAL A 9 9.23 -3.03 -9.95
N THR A 10 8.07 -3.57 -10.29
CA THR A 10 7.71 -4.98 -10.11
C THR A 10 6.45 -5.33 -10.88
N GLU A 11 6.44 -6.53 -11.49
CA GLU A 11 5.25 -7.10 -12.13
C GLU A 11 4.25 -7.69 -11.12
N HIS A 12 4.54 -7.61 -9.82
CA HIS A 12 3.76 -8.22 -8.74
C HIS A 12 3.13 -7.20 -7.80
N ALA A 13 2.97 -5.94 -8.23
CA ALA A 13 2.51 -4.84 -7.40
C ALA A 13 1.19 -5.13 -6.69
N SER A 14 0.19 -5.62 -7.43
CA SER A 14 -1.12 -5.97 -6.86
C SER A 14 -1.01 -7.02 -5.74
N ARG A 15 -0.11 -7.99 -5.91
CA ARG A 15 0.11 -9.05 -4.92
C ARG A 15 0.76 -8.49 -3.67
N TYR A 16 1.78 -7.66 -3.83
CA TYR A 16 2.50 -7.07 -2.69
C TYR A 16 1.64 -6.07 -1.94
N LEU A 17 0.86 -5.23 -2.63
CA LEU A 17 -0.12 -4.33 -2.03
C LEU A 17 -1.05 -5.12 -1.11
N GLN A 18 -1.70 -6.17 -1.62
CA GLN A 18 -2.63 -6.99 -0.84
C GLN A 18 -1.94 -7.70 0.34
N GLN A 19 -0.70 -8.17 0.17
CA GLN A 19 0.07 -8.78 1.25
C GLN A 19 0.39 -7.79 2.36
N LEU A 20 0.84 -6.58 2.02
CA LEU A 20 1.12 -5.52 2.98
C LEU A 20 -0.15 -5.08 3.71
N CYS A 21 -1.23 -4.83 2.98
CA CYS A 21 -2.52 -4.46 3.57
C CYS A 21 -3.03 -5.54 4.54
N LYS A 22 -3.01 -6.82 4.14
CA LYS A 22 -3.38 -7.93 5.04
C LYS A 22 -2.44 -8.06 6.23
N HIS A 23 -1.14 -7.83 6.03
CA HIS A 23 -0.17 -7.85 7.11
C HIS A 23 -0.50 -6.78 8.14
N TRP A 24 -0.81 -5.55 7.75
CA TRP A 24 -1.07 -4.46 8.70
C TRP A 24 -2.49 -4.45 9.29
N ALA A 25 -3.45 -5.14 8.65
CA ALA A 25 -4.84 -5.21 9.10
C ALA A 25 -5.03 -5.87 10.48
N HIS A 26 -4.01 -6.59 11.00
CA HIS A 26 -4.07 -7.11 12.37
C HIS A 26 -3.96 -6.02 13.44
N LYS A 27 -3.41 -4.85 13.11
CA LYS A 27 -3.10 -3.77 14.07
C LYS A 27 -3.71 -2.43 13.72
N PHE A 28 -3.95 -2.16 12.44
CA PHE A 28 -4.38 -0.86 11.96
C PHE A 28 -5.65 -0.95 11.12
N PRO A 29 -6.43 0.14 11.02
CA PRO A 29 -7.47 0.25 10.01
C PRO A 29 -6.84 0.19 8.61
N VAL A 30 -7.36 -0.72 7.79
CA VAL A 30 -6.90 -0.94 6.42
C VAL A 30 -8.10 -1.08 5.50
N ALA A 31 -8.07 -0.43 4.34
CA ALA A 31 -8.99 -0.67 3.22
C ALA A 31 -8.18 -0.90 1.95
N PHE A 32 -8.49 -1.96 1.19
CA PHE A 32 -7.76 -2.27 -0.04
C PHE A 32 -8.58 -3.08 -1.04
N ASP A 33 -8.19 -2.96 -2.31
CA ASP A 33 -8.57 -3.83 -3.41
C ASP A 33 -7.30 -4.32 -4.16
N SER A 34 -7.43 -4.76 -5.40
CA SER A 34 -6.30 -5.24 -6.20
C SER A 34 -5.34 -4.13 -6.66
N ASN A 35 -5.76 -2.87 -6.66
CA ASN A 35 -5.07 -1.75 -7.28
C ASN A 35 -4.81 -0.59 -6.32
N HIS A 36 -5.53 -0.51 -5.20
CA HIS A 36 -5.39 0.56 -4.22
C HIS A 36 -5.46 0.04 -2.79
N GLY A 37 -4.65 0.61 -1.91
CA GLY A 37 -4.62 0.29 -0.48
C GLY A 37 -4.38 1.52 0.36
N THR A 38 -5.07 1.62 1.49
CA THR A 38 -4.86 2.66 2.51
C THR A 38 -4.66 2.03 3.88
N ILE A 39 -3.69 2.55 4.63
CA ILE A 39 -3.35 2.08 5.98
C ILE A 39 -3.27 3.32 6.87
N ASP A 40 -4.11 3.38 7.90
CA ASP A 40 -4.09 4.46 8.89
C ASP A 40 -3.13 4.08 10.03
N LEU A 41 -1.86 4.47 9.89
CA LEU A 41 -0.82 4.28 10.91
C LEU A 41 -0.93 5.38 11.99
N SER A 42 -0.37 5.13 13.17
CA SER A 42 -0.38 6.10 14.28
C SER A 42 0.38 7.41 13.96
N LEU A 43 1.31 7.37 13.01
CA LEU A 43 2.14 8.52 12.61
C LEU A 43 1.66 9.19 11.31
N GLY A 44 0.62 8.65 10.66
CA GLY A 44 0.12 9.18 9.39
C GLY A 44 -0.55 8.12 8.53
N ARG A 45 -1.01 8.54 7.35
CA ARG A 45 -1.64 7.64 6.37
C ARG A 45 -0.62 7.18 5.33
N THR A 46 -0.59 5.88 5.08
CA THR A 46 0.11 5.30 3.93
C THR A 46 -0.91 4.96 2.86
N VAL A 47 -0.58 5.30 1.62
CA VAL A 47 -1.35 4.95 0.42
C VAL A 47 -0.46 4.08 -0.46
N LEU A 48 -1.05 3.04 -1.05
CA LEU A 48 -0.40 2.13 -1.98
C LEU A 48 -1.21 2.09 -3.28
N ASN A 49 -0.56 2.20 -4.43
CA ASN A 49 -1.19 1.98 -5.74
C ASN A 49 -0.43 0.93 -6.53
N ALA A 50 -1.15 -0.01 -7.12
CA ALA A 50 -0.58 -1.07 -7.93
C ALA A 50 -1.00 -0.95 -9.39
N ASP A 51 0.00 -0.93 -10.27
CA ASP A 51 -0.15 -1.11 -11.70
C ASP A 51 0.64 -2.35 -12.19
N PRO A 52 0.58 -2.72 -13.48
CA PRO A 52 1.27 -3.90 -13.98
C PRO A 52 2.81 -3.87 -13.90
N ALA A 53 3.42 -2.70 -13.72
CA ALA A 53 4.87 -2.51 -13.79
C ALA A 53 5.48 -1.99 -12.48
N ALA A 54 4.69 -1.41 -11.57
CA ALA A 54 5.18 -0.84 -10.33
C ALA A 54 4.16 -0.79 -9.19
N LEU A 55 4.70 -0.75 -7.97
CA LEU A 55 4.01 -0.37 -6.74
C LEU A 55 4.45 1.04 -6.34
N HIS A 56 3.47 1.89 -6.05
CA HIS A 56 3.64 3.29 -5.63
C HIS A 56 3.13 3.49 -4.20
#